data_AF-A0A235EPF4-F1
#
_entry.id   AF-A0A235EPF4-F1
#
_cell.length_a   1.000
_cell.length_b   1.000
_cell.length_c   1.000
_cell.angle_alpha   90.00
_cell.angle_beta   90.00
_cell.angle_gamma   90.00
#
_symmetry.space_group_name_H-M   'P 1'
#
loop_
_entity.id
_entity.type
_entity.pdbx_description
1 polymer ?
#
loop_
_entity_poly.entity_id
_entity_poly.type
_entity_poly.pdbx_seq_one_letter_code
_entity_poly.pdbx_strand_id
1 'polypeptide(L)'
;MTNSTGGAAHVAGHMPGAATNTLANEDLLPTTAAQRHWTWKDFAALWVGMVVCVPTYTMASSMLDQGFTWQMAVWLVFLANCIVLVPMVLIGRVGPKYGVPFPVLARASFGVKGANLPAVLRGLVACGWFSINCYFGALALHGFLNILGMNLAGPADGQTISTSQFMCFLAFWAVHIWFIWKGPESIRLLEVIAAPLMIGASVLLVVVLMMKVPSGQLFNLPAKVVEGGPKTWAALTGLVGFWATLALNIPDFTRFAKSQKDQVVGQAIGLPIPMALFSMVGVIGFSASAILYGKAQLFPDGLLTQMGSVAAGLGLLVILLANLTTNVAANLVSPSYDFSQCAPSKISFRMGGIIAALIGLVFMPWKILATSGGYLFTWLGGYGTLLGAIAGILLVDYYLVRKAELKVDDLYTRGGEYEYSNGWNLHALIAFALGVLPCLPGYLAVSGVVDKAGMPAIWLTLFDSGWFFSLAVAGTYYYLTAKKK
;
A
#
# COMPACT_ATOMS: atom_id res chain seq x y z
N MET A 1 34.35 5.57 -1.39
CA MET A 1 35.60 4.80 -1.56
C MET A 1 35.47 3.60 -0.63
N THR A 2 35.29 2.36 -1.08
CA THR A 2 35.97 1.58 -2.12
C THR A 2 34.97 0.90 -3.08
N ASN A 3 35.33 0.81 -4.36
CA ASN A 3 34.64 -0.01 -5.36
C ASN A 3 34.87 -1.49 -5.05
N SER A 4 33.81 -2.27 -4.83
CA SER A 4 33.84 -3.72 -5.04
C SER A 4 32.87 -4.08 -6.16
N THR A 5 33.41 -4.12 -7.38
CA THR A 5 32.89 -4.98 -8.45
C THR A 5 33.14 -6.44 -8.03
N GLY A 6 32.29 -6.96 -7.15
CA GLY A 6 32.25 -8.37 -6.78
C GLY A 6 31.16 -9.07 -7.59
N GLY A 7 31.58 -9.92 -8.53
CA GLY A 7 30.68 -10.72 -9.35
C GLY A 7 29.72 -11.56 -8.51
N ALA A 8 28.59 -11.88 -9.12
CA ALA A 8 27.60 -12.84 -8.64
C ALA A 8 28.22 -14.25 -8.47
N ALA A 9 29.01 -14.43 -7.41
CA ALA A 9 29.63 -15.69 -7.05
C ALA A 9 29.04 -16.14 -5.70
N HIS A 10 28.22 -17.18 -5.79
CA HIS A 10 27.95 -18.19 -4.77
C HIS A 10 27.82 -17.71 -3.32
N VAL A 11 26.58 -17.45 -2.90
CA VAL A 11 26.16 -17.75 -1.53
C VAL A 11 24.88 -18.57 -1.61
N ALA A 12 25.04 -19.86 -1.93
CA ALA A 12 24.01 -20.85 -1.68
C ALA A 12 23.83 -20.92 -0.15
N GLY A 13 22.86 -20.16 0.37
CA GLY A 13 22.22 -20.56 1.63
C GLY A 13 21.79 -22.02 1.47
N HIS A 14 22.02 -22.84 2.50
CA HIS A 14 21.59 -24.23 2.52
C HIS A 14 20.18 -24.32 1.94
N MET A 15 20.02 -24.89 0.74
CA MET A 15 18.69 -25.24 0.27
C MET A 15 18.10 -26.14 1.35
N PRO A 16 16.89 -25.84 1.86
CA PRO A 16 16.20 -26.78 2.73
C PRO A 16 16.28 -28.17 2.12
N GLY A 17 16.73 -29.16 2.88
CA GLY A 17 16.88 -30.52 2.38
C GLY A 17 15.57 -30.96 1.72
N ALA A 18 15.64 -31.39 0.46
CA ALA A 18 14.49 -31.73 -0.40
C ALA A 18 13.62 -30.58 -0.96
N ALA A 19 14.14 -29.35 -1.03
CA ALA A 19 13.46 -28.28 -1.77
C ALA A 19 13.15 -28.71 -3.21
N THR A 20 11.86 -28.77 -3.56
CA THR A 20 11.45 -29.13 -4.93
C THR A 20 11.67 -27.93 -5.86
N ASN A 21 12.26 -28.15 -7.04
CA ASN A 21 12.52 -27.10 -8.04
C ASN A 21 11.28 -26.26 -8.44
N THR A 22 10.07 -26.68 -8.04
CA THR A 22 8.82 -25.95 -8.32
C THR A 22 8.45 -24.89 -7.27
N LEU A 23 9.01 -24.93 -6.05
CA LEU A 23 8.56 -24.08 -4.92
C LEU A 23 9.61 -23.08 -4.41
N ALA A 24 10.87 -23.20 -4.82
CA ALA A 24 11.97 -22.37 -4.34
C ALA A 24 12.67 -21.65 -5.50
N ASN A 25 13.10 -20.43 -5.24
CA ASN A 25 14.11 -19.70 -6.00
C ASN A 25 14.90 -18.83 -5.01
N GLU A 26 16.02 -18.25 -5.45
CA GLU A 26 16.90 -17.45 -4.59
C GLU A 26 16.18 -16.29 -3.88
N ASP A 27 15.22 -15.67 -4.57
CA ASP A 27 14.43 -14.54 -4.05
C ASP A 27 13.54 -14.94 -2.84
N LEU A 28 13.03 -16.17 -2.85
CA LEU A 28 12.09 -16.68 -1.86
C LEU A 28 12.76 -17.40 -0.69
N LEU A 29 14.05 -17.71 -0.76
CA LEU A 29 14.76 -18.44 0.31
C LEU A 29 14.80 -17.65 1.63
N PRO A 30 14.89 -18.36 2.78
CA PRO A 30 15.06 -17.72 4.07
C PRO A 30 16.31 -16.84 4.12
N THR A 31 16.22 -15.69 4.80
CA THR A 31 17.41 -14.84 5.00
C THR A 31 18.43 -15.50 5.91
N THR A 32 19.71 -15.33 5.55
CA THR A 32 20.84 -15.76 6.38
C THR A 32 21.07 -14.80 7.55
N ALA A 33 21.81 -15.24 8.57
CA ALA A 33 22.15 -14.39 9.71
C ALA A 33 22.91 -13.11 9.29
N ALA A 34 23.77 -13.19 8.27
CA ALA A 34 24.52 -12.04 7.76
C ALA A 34 23.61 -10.99 7.07
N GLN A 35 22.50 -11.43 6.48
CA GLN A 35 21.52 -10.52 5.86
C GLN A 35 20.62 -9.83 6.89
N ARG A 36 20.58 -10.29 8.15
CA ARG A 36 19.74 -9.74 9.22
C ARG A 36 20.43 -8.55 9.90
N HIS A 37 20.42 -7.40 9.23
CA HIS A 37 21.14 -6.20 9.67
C HIS A 37 20.24 -5.01 10.02
N TRP A 38 18.93 -5.08 9.75
CA TRP A 38 18.01 -3.97 9.99
C TRP A 38 17.67 -3.83 11.48
N THR A 39 17.80 -2.61 11.97
CA THR A 39 17.44 -2.17 13.32
C THR A 39 16.10 -1.45 13.32
N TRP A 40 15.58 -1.12 14.51
CA TRP A 40 14.37 -0.29 14.63
C TRP A 40 14.47 1.05 13.87
N LYS A 41 15.68 1.59 13.70
CA LYS A 41 15.90 2.84 12.96
C LYS A 41 15.62 2.68 11.48
N ASP A 42 16.03 1.54 10.91
CA ASP A 42 15.84 1.24 9.49
C ASP A 42 14.34 1.06 9.18
N PHE A 43 13.60 0.35 10.06
CA PHE A 43 12.15 0.23 9.94
C PHE A 43 11.44 1.57 10.14
N ALA A 44 11.85 2.39 11.11
CA ALA A 44 11.25 3.70 11.33
C ALA A 44 11.50 4.63 10.13
N ALA A 45 12.72 4.62 9.57
CA ALA A 45 13.07 5.39 8.39
C ALA A 45 12.29 4.92 7.14
N LEU A 46 12.16 3.60 6.94
CA LEU A 46 11.35 3.02 5.88
C LEU A 46 9.91 3.56 5.96
N TRP A 47 9.30 3.48 7.14
CA TRP A 47 7.92 3.94 7.32
C TRP A 47 7.78 5.44 7.11
N VAL A 48 8.63 6.27 7.72
CA VAL A 48 8.58 7.71 7.50
C VAL A 48 8.75 8.06 6.02
N GLY A 49 9.66 7.38 5.30
CA GLY A 49 9.86 7.55 3.87
C GLY A 49 8.65 7.15 3.01
N MET A 50 7.87 6.15 3.43
CA MET A 50 6.65 5.72 2.74
C MET A 50 5.42 6.57 3.13
N VAL A 51 5.38 7.12 4.34
CA VAL A 51 4.27 7.94 4.84
C VAL A 51 4.19 9.29 4.14
N VAL A 52 5.35 9.90 3.91
CA VAL A 52 5.49 11.22 3.26
C VAL A 52 5.32 11.04 1.76
N CYS A 53 4.07 10.89 1.31
CA CYS A 53 3.74 10.65 -0.08
C CYS A 53 2.41 11.31 -0.49
N VAL A 54 2.21 11.50 -1.79
CA VAL A 54 0.99 12.12 -2.34
C VAL A 54 -0.29 11.35 -1.98
N PRO A 55 -0.32 10.00 -1.99
CA PRO A 55 -1.47 9.24 -1.49
C PRO A 55 -1.91 9.64 -0.08
N THR A 56 -0.98 9.83 0.86
CA THR A 56 -1.32 10.21 2.25
C THR A 56 -1.91 11.62 2.34
N TYR A 57 -1.34 12.56 1.59
CA TYR A 57 -1.90 13.92 1.46
C TYR A 57 -3.33 13.84 0.93
N THR A 58 -3.52 13.08 -0.15
CA THR A 58 -4.79 12.93 -0.87
C THR A 58 -5.85 12.25 -0.01
N MET A 59 -5.44 11.30 0.82
CA MET A 59 -6.32 10.63 1.78
C MET A 59 -6.91 11.64 2.76
N ALA A 60 -6.08 12.49 3.36
CA ALA A 60 -6.54 13.51 4.32
C ALA A 60 -7.47 14.55 3.65
N SER A 61 -7.07 15.08 2.49
CA SER A 61 -7.89 16.05 1.74
C SER A 61 -9.22 15.44 1.29
N SER A 62 -9.21 14.17 0.88
CA SER A 62 -10.43 13.44 0.51
C SER A 62 -11.39 13.26 1.67
N MET A 63 -10.89 13.12 2.90
CA MET A 63 -11.78 13.07 4.07
C MET A 63 -12.51 14.40 4.26
N LEU A 64 -11.81 15.53 4.13
CA LEU A 64 -12.46 16.85 4.23
C LEU A 64 -13.51 17.03 3.12
N ASP A 65 -13.21 16.59 1.90
CA ASP A 65 -14.16 16.62 0.79
C ASP A 65 -15.37 15.67 0.97
N GLN A 66 -15.23 14.64 1.81
CA GLN A 66 -16.31 13.76 2.25
C GLN A 66 -17.02 14.26 3.52
N GLY A 67 -16.82 15.53 3.89
CA GLY A 67 -17.56 16.20 4.97
C GLY A 67 -17.02 15.95 6.37
N PHE A 68 -15.86 15.29 6.52
CA PHE A 68 -15.23 15.15 7.81
C PHE A 68 -14.59 16.48 8.25
N THR A 69 -14.68 16.79 9.55
CA THR A 69 -13.86 17.85 10.13
C THR A 69 -12.39 17.43 10.11
N TRP A 70 -11.47 18.39 10.16
CA TRP A 70 -10.04 18.07 10.18
C TRP A 70 -9.65 17.25 11.41
N GLN A 71 -10.26 17.50 12.56
CA GLN A 71 -10.01 16.73 13.78
C GLN A 71 -10.39 15.27 13.56
N MET A 72 -11.58 15.02 13.01
CA MET A 72 -12.06 13.66 12.78
C MET A 72 -11.20 12.96 11.72
N ALA A 73 -10.78 13.66 10.67
CA ALA A 73 -9.89 13.11 9.65
C ALA A 73 -8.56 12.64 10.24
N VAL A 74 -7.86 13.51 10.98
CA VAL A 74 -6.55 13.20 11.57
C VAL A 74 -6.67 12.11 12.63
N TRP A 75 -7.71 12.16 13.47
CA TRP A 75 -7.94 11.13 14.49
C TRP A 75 -8.25 9.76 13.88
N LEU A 76 -9.08 9.70 12.84
CA LEU A 76 -9.37 8.45 12.15
C LEU A 76 -8.14 7.90 11.43
N VAL A 77 -7.30 8.76 10.82
CA VAL A 77 -6.02 8.34 10.23
C VAL A 77 -5.12 7.73 11.31
N PHE A 78 -4.96 8.40 12.45
CA PHE A 78 -4.18 7.87 13.56
C PHE A 78 -4.72 6.52 14.06
N LEU A 79 -6.02 6.45 14.33
CA LEU A 79 -6.70 5.25 14.83
C LEU A 79 -6.56 4.07 13.86
N ALA A 80 -6.80 4.31 12.56
CA ALA A 80 -6.65 3.28 11.53
C ALA A 80 -5.22 2.71 11.48
N ASN A 81 -4.22 3.58 11.61
CA ASN A 81 -2.82 3.17 11.64
C ASN A 81 -2.46 2.39 12.91
N CYS A 82 -3.04 2.74 14.05
CA CYS A 82 -2.93 1.94 15.27
C CYS A 82 -3.56 0.55 15.10
N ILE A 83 -4.73 0.48 14.44
CA ILE A 83 -5.44 -0.77 14.17
C ILE A 83 -4.62 -1.68 13.24
N VAL A 84 -4.13 -1.15 12.12
CA VAL A 84 -3.38 -1.94 11.12
C VAL A 84 -1.98 -2.34 11.62
N LEU A 85 -1.40 -1.58 12.54
CA LEU A 85 -0.12 -1.90 13.18
C LEU A 85 -0.18 -3.25 13.94
N VAL A 86 -1.33 -3.59 14.54
CA VAL A 86 -1.50 -4.85 15.29
C VAL A 86 -1.27 -6.09 14.41
N PRO A 87 -2.08 -6.35 13.35
CA PRO A 87 -1.83 -7.49 12.47
C PRO A 87 -0.46 -7.40 11.79
N MET A 88 0.02 -6.20 11.46
CA MET A 88 1.34 -6.01 10.87
C MET A 88 2.46 -6.53 11.77
N VAL A 89 2.53 -6.11 13.03
CA VAL A 89 3.58 -6.56 13.96
C VAL A 89 3.48 -8.06 14.24
N LEU A 90 2.25 -8.59 14.33
CA LEU A 90 2.00 -10.01 14.57
C LEU A 90 2.45 -10.88 13.39
N ILE A 91 2.08 -10.50 12.16
CA ILE A 91 2.52 -11.20 10.93
C ILE A 91 4.03 -11.04 10.75
N GLY A 92 4.56 -9.84 10.98
CA GLY A 92 5.99 -9.52 10.90
C GLY A 92 6.88 -10.33 11.83
N ARG A 93 6.33 -10.96 12.88
CA ARG A 93 7.09 -11.88 13.76
C ARG A 93 7.74 -13.02 12.99
N VAL A 94 7.15 -13.46 11.88
CA VAL A 94 7.69 -14.55 11.06
C VAL A 94 9.03 -14.16 10.43
N GLY A 95 9.22 -12.89 10.09
CA GLY A 95 10.43 -12.37 9.46
C GLY A 95 11.69 -12.62 10.31
N PRO A 96 11.84 -12.04 11.52
CA PRO A 96 13.05 -12.24 12.31
C PRO A 96 13.19 -13.67 12.85
N LYS A 97 12.09 -14.41 13.04
CA LYS A 97 12.11 -15.78 13.56
C LYS A 97 12.59 -16.78 12.51
N TYR A 98 12.05 -16.72 11.29
CA TYR A 98 12.26 -17.74 10.25
C TYR A 98 12.95 -17.21 9.00
N GLY A 99 13.02 -15.89 8.80
CA GLY A 99 13.64 -15.27 7.62
C GLY A 99 12.84 -15.41 6.33
N VAL A 100 11.59 -15.86 6.39
CA VAL A 100 10.77 -16.14 5.20
C VAL A 100 9.94 -14.93 4.78
N PRO A 101 9.75 -14.68 3.47
CA PRO A 101 8.88 -13.63 2.96
C PRO A 101 7.39 -14.02 3.06
N PHE A 102 6.49 -13.06 2.84
CA PHE A 102 5.05 -13.27 2.96
C PHE A 102 4.49 -14.38 2.07
N PRO A 103 4.85 -14.47 0.77
CA PRO A 103 4.28 -15.49 -0.09
C PRO A 103 4.57 -16.90 0.48
N VAL A 104 5.77 -17.11 1.04
CA VAL A 104 6.14 -18.37 1.67
C VAL A 104 5.35 -18.61 2.96
N LEU A 105 5.17 -17.58 3.80
CA LEU A 105 4.30 -17.67 4.99
C LEU A 105 2.87 -18.10 4.61
N ALA A 106 2.31 -17.56 3.53
CA ALA A 106 0.96 -17.89 3.09
C ALA A 106 0.77 -19.38 2.76
N ARG A 107 1.85 -20.12 2.42
CA ARG A 107 1.81 -21.57 2.23
C ARG A 107 1.40 -22.31 3.50
N ALA A 108 1.77 -21.78 4.65
CA ALA A 108 1.43 -22.38 5.93
C ALA A 108 -0.09 -22.52 6.09
N SER A 109 -0.86 -21.51 5.65
CA SER A 109 -2.30 -21.46 5.87
C SER A 109 -3.10 -21.91 4.64
N PHE A 110 -2.72 -21.50 3.43
CA PHE A 110 -3.47 -21.79 2.20
C PHE A 110 -2.97 -23.04 1.45
N GLY A 111 -1.79 -23.54 1.81
CA GLY A 111 -1.10 -24.64 1.13
C GLY A 111 -0.12 -24.16 0.06
N VAL A 112 0.79 -25.06 -0.35
CA VAL A 112 1.90 -24.74 -1.26
C VAL A 112 1.47 -24.21 -2.65
N LYS A 113 0.26 -24.55 -3.12
CA LYS A 113 -0.35 -23.96 -4.33
C LYS A 113 -1.37 -22.88 -3.98
N GLY A 114 -2.15 -23.11 -2.92
CA GLY A 114 -3.19 -22.17 -2.50
C GLY A 114 -2.67 -20.81 -2.06
N ALA A 115 -1.41 -20.72 -1.63
CA ALA A 115 -0.73 -19.45 -1.34
C ALA A 115 -0.70 -18.46 -2.51
N ASN A 116 -0.84 -18.95 -3.75
CA ASN A 116 -0.95 -18.09 -4.92
C ASN A 116 -2.21 -17.20 -4.87
N LEU A 117 -3.30 -17.63 -4.20
CA LEU A 117 -4.50 -16.80 -4.06
C LEU A 117 -4.21 -15.49 -3.30
N PRO A 118 -3.75 -15.52 -2.04
CA PRO A 118 -3.44 -14.28 -1.33
C PRO A 118 -2.29 -13.50 -1.99
N ALA A 119 -1.28 -14.17 -2.55
CA ALA A 119 -0.18 -13.51 -3.26
C ALA A 119 -0.69 -12.72 -4.48
N VAL A 120 -1.47 -13.34 -5.38
CA VAL A 120 -1.99 -12.67 -6.59
C VAL A 120 -2.96 -11.55 -6.23
N LEU A 121 -3.91 -11.78 -5.32
CA LEU A 121 -4.87 -10.75 -4.92
C LEU A 121 -4.18 -9.49 -4.42
N ARG A 122 -3.19 -9.66 -3.55
CA ARG A 122 -2.41 -8.54 -3.03
C ARG A 122 -1.50 -7.92 -4.09
N GLY A 123 -0.89 -8.75 -4.94
CA GLY A 123 -0.10 -8.31 -6.09
C GLY A 123 -0.89 -7.38 -7.01
N LEU A 124 -2.16 -7.72 -7.30
CA LEU A 124 -3.06 -6.87 -8.09
C LEU A 124 -3.35 -5.53 -7.42
N VAL A 125 -3.57 -5.51 -6.10
CA VAL A 125 -3.75 -4.24 -5.36
C VAL A 125 -2.49 -3.37 -5.45
N ALA A 126 -1.31 -3.98 -5.32
CA ALA A 126 -0.04 -3.27 -5.47
C ALA A 126 0.15 -2.73 -6.90
N CYS A 127 -0.33 -3.43 -7.95
CA CYS A 127 -0.36 -2.90 -9.33
C CYS A 127 -1.24 -1.65 -9.45
N GLY A 128 -2.39 -1.62 -8.77
CA GLY A 128 -3.26 -0.45 -8.73
C GLY A 128 -2.60 0.73 -8.00
N TRP A 129 -1.96 0.48 -6.87
CA TRP A 129 -1.17 1.50 -6.17
C TRP A 129 0.03 1.98 -7.00
N PHE A 130 0.66 1.08 -7.74
CA PHE A 130 1.71 1.42 -8.69
C PHE A 130 1.22 2.43 -9.72
N SER A 131 0.06 2.15 -10.31
CA SER A 131 -0.58 3.03 -11.27
C SER A 131 -0.97 4.38 -10.67
N ILE A 132 -1.55 4.39 -9.46
CA ILE A 132 -1.94 5.62 -8.74
C ILE A 132 -0.73 6.53 -8.51
N ASN A 133 0.40 5.99 -8.06
CA ASN A 133 1.62 6.79 -7.87
C ASN A 133 2.20 7.26 -9.21
N CYS A 134 2.14 6.43 -10.26
CA CYS A 134 2.52 6.88 -11.60
C CYS A 134 1.63 8.05 -12.07
N TYR A 135 0.33 8.03 -11.75
CA TYR A 135 -0.59 9.10 -12.10
C TYR A 135 -0.33 10.39 -11.31
N PHE A 136 -0.07 10.32 -10.01
CA PHE A 136 0.35 11.51 -9.25
C PHE A 136 1.65 12.11 -9.78
N GLY A 137 2.63 11.28 -10.13
CA GLY A 137 3.83 11.75 -10.82
C GLY A 137 3.52 12.36 -12.20
N ALA A 138 2.58 11.80 -12.95
CA ALA A 138 2.15 12.34 -14.24
C ALA A 138 1.53 13.74 -14.12
N LEU A 139 0.70 13.96 -13.10
CA LEU A 139 0.11 15.28 -12.82
C LEU A 139 1.19 16.29 -12.43
N ALA A 140 2.15 15.89 -11.61
CA ALA A 140 3.28 16.74 -11.25
C ALA A 140 4.16 17.07 -12.47
N LEU A 141 4.41 16.09 -13.36
CA LEU A 141 5.15 16.29 -14.61
C LEU A 141 4.40 17.26 -15.53
N HIS A 142 3.10 17.07 -15.71
CA HIS A 142 2.24 17.95 -16.51
C HIS A 142 2.29 19.40 -15.99
N GLY A 143 2.12 19.60 -14.68
CA GLY A 143 2.24 20.91 -14.05
C GLY A 143 3.63 21.52 -14.22
N PHE A 144 4.69 20.73 -14.10
CA PHE A 144 6.07 21.19 -14.26
C PHE A 144 6.35 21.65 -15.70
N LEU A 145 5.92 20.87 -16.70
CA LEU A 145 6.06 21.23 -18.12
C LEU A 145 5.29 22.50 -18.47
N ASN A 146 4.14 22.74 -17.84
CA ASN A 146 3.38 23.98 -18.01
C ASN A 146 4.09 25.20 -17.41
N ILE A 147 4.79 25.04 -16.29
CA ILE A 147 5.65 26.11 -15.74
C ILE A 147 6.79 26.46 -16.70
N LEU A 148 7.30 25.47 -17.45
CA LEU A 148 8.30 25.69 -18.51
C LEU A 148 7.71 26.31 -19.80
N GLY A 149 6.40 26.57 -19.84
CA GLY A 149 5.75 27.26 -20.96
C GLY A 149 5.17 26.34 -22.04
N MET A 150 5.02 25.03 -21.77
CA MET A 150 4.48 24.10 -22.77
C MET A 150 2.96 24.21 -23.01
N ASN A 151 2.22 24.91 -22.15
CA ASN A 151 0.77 25.18 -22.29
C ASN A 151 -0.07 23.92 -22.63
N LEU A 152 0.26 22.79 -22.02
CA LEU A 152 -0.43 21.53 -22.13
C LEU A 152 -1.84 21.63 -21.53
N ALA A 153 -2.85 21.29 -22.32
CA ALA A 153 -4.25 21.31 -21.90
C ALA A 153 -4.51 20.35 -20.72
N GLY A 154 -5.49 20.68 -19.90
CA GLY A 154 -6.09 19.77 -18.92
C GLY A 154 -7.25 18.96 -19.53
N PRO A 155 -7.94 18.12 -18.75
CA PRO A 155 -9.08 17.34 -19.23
C PRO A 155 -10.22 18.28 -19.66
N ALA A 156 -10.87 17.96 -20.78
CA ALA A 156 -12.09 18.64 -21.21
C ALA A 156 -13.28 18.24 -20.33
N ASP A 157 -14.38 18.98 -20.42
CA ASP A 157 -15.60 18.67 -19.66
C ASP A 157 -16.07 17.23 -19.91
N GLY A 158 -16.34 16.50 -18.82
CA GLY A 158 -16.72 15.08 -18.85
C GLY A 158 -15.55 14.10 -19.03
N GLN A 159 -14.32 14.57 -19.26
CA GLN A 159 -13.13 13.71 -19.29
C GLN A 159 -12.50 13.58 -17.91
N THR A 160 -12.10 12.37 -17.54
CA THR A 160 -11.33 12.11 -16.31
C THR A 160 -9.83 12.38 -16.48
N ILE A 161 -9.33 12.39 -17.71
CA ILE A 161 -7.93 12.61 -18.04
C ILE A 161 -7.80 13.19 -19.46
N SER A 162 -6.87 14.12 -19.66
CA SER A 162 -6.51 14.65 -20.99
C SER A 162 -5.47 13.79 -21.71
N THR A 163 -5.35 13.99 -23.03
CA THR A 163 -4.29 13.33 -23.83
C THR A 163 -2.89 13.71 -23.32
N SER A 164 -2.65 14.98 -23.01
CA SER A 164 -1.38 15.49 -22.45
C SER A 164 -1.05 14.87 -21.09
N GLN A 165 -2.01 14.76 -20.17
CA GLN A 165 -1.82 14.07 -18.89
C GLN A 165 -1.55 12.57 -19.07
N PHE A 166 -2.26 11.92 -20.01
CA PHE A 166 -2.02 10.52 -20.34
C PHE A 166 -0.61 10.29 -20.92
N MET A 167 -0.12 11.20 -21.77
CA MET A 167 1.25 11.15 -22.27
C MET A 167 2.28 11.34 -21.14
N CYS A 168 2.02 12.24 -20.19
CA CYS A 168 2.87 12.38 -18.99
C CYS A 168 2.85 11.10 -18.14
N PHE A 169 1.70 10.42 -18.06
CA PHE A 169 1.57 9.14 -17.38
C PHE A 169 2.40 8.04 -18.05
N LEU A 170 2.33 7.91 -19.38
CA LEU A 170 3.17 6.98 -20.13
C LEU A 170 4.66 7.27 -19.97
N ALA A 171 5.05 8.55 -20.01
CA ALA A 171 6.44 8.96 -19.82
C ALA A 171 6.94 8.61 -18.42
N PHE A 172 6.17 8.94 -17.38
CA PHE A 172 6.56 8.67 -15.99
C PHE A 172 6.52 7.16 -15.67
N TRP A 173 5.60 6.41 -16.26
CA TRP A 173 5.58 4.94 -16.22
C TRP A 173 6.82 4.34 -16.88
N ALA A 174 7.23 4.84 -18.05
CA ALA A 174 8.43 4.36 -18.75
C ALA A 174 9.71 4.57 -17.93
N VAL A 175 9.79 5.67 -17.17
CA VAL A 175 10.88 5.90 -16.20
C VAL A 175 10.93 4.78 -15.16
N HIS A 176 9.78 4.34 -14.64
CA HIS A 176 9.74 3.22 -13.67
C HIS A 176 10.25 1.92 -14.31
N ILE A 177 9.87 1.60 -15.55
CA ILE A 177 10.38 0.43 -16.27
C ILE A 177 11.91 0.43 -16.34
N TRP A 178 12.53 1.60 -16.60
CA TRP A 178 13.97 1.72 -16.64
C TRP A 178 14.63 1.37 -15.30
N PHE A 179 14.08 1.86 -14.18
CA PHE A 179 14.62 1.53 -12.86
C PHE A 179 14.36 0.08 -12.45
N ILE A 180 13.20 -0.49 -12.79
CA ILE A 180 12.90 -1.92 -12.60
C ILE A 180 13.97 -2.77 -13.29
N TRP A 181 14.33 -2.40 -14.53
CA TRP A 181 15.33 -3.11 -15.33
C TRP A 181 16.74 -3.02 -14.75
N LYS A 182 17.14 -1.83 -14.27
CA LYS A 182 18.44 -1.60 -13.61
C LYS A 182 18.55 -2.29 -12.25
N GLY A 183 17.42 -2.62 -11.64
CA GLY A 183 17.34 -3.31 -10.36
C GLY A 183 17.16 -2.36 -9.18
N PRO A 184 16.66 -2.87 -8.05
CA PRO A 184 16.22 -2.08 -6.90
C PRO A 184 17.33 -1.21 -6.27
N GLU A 185 18.61 -1.61 -6.40
CA GLU A 185 19.73 -0.89 -5.80
C GLU A 185 19.97 0.50 -6.41
N SER A 186 19.52 0.73 -7.65
CA SER A 186 19.56 2.05 -8.28
C SER A 186 18.66 3.08 -7.59
N ILE A 187 17.63 2.61 -6.87
CA ILE A 187 16.64 3.49 -6.21
C ILE A 187 16.99 3.71 -4.75
N ARG A 188 17.65 2.75 -4.10
CA ARG A 188 18.11 2.90 -2.72
C ARG A 188 18.93 4.18 -2.52
N LEU A 189 19.77 4.53 -3.50
CA LEU A 189 20.55 5.77 -3.46
C LEU A 189 19.65 7.03 -3.60
N LEU A 190 18.61 6.96 -4.42
CA LEU A 190 17.64 8.04 -4.59
C LEU A 190 16.78 8.22 -3.33
N GLU A 191 16.39 7.13 -2.67
CA GLU A 191 15.54 7.15 -1.48
C GLU A 191 16.20 7.88 -0.30
N VAL A 192 17.50 7.65 -0.09
CA VAL A 192 18.29 8.33 0.96
C VAL A 192 18.27 9.85 0.79
N ILE A 193 18.25 10.34 -0.46
CA ILE A 193 18.20 11.78 -0.77
C ILE A 193 16.76 12.29 -0.75
N ALA A 194 15.82 11.50 -1.24
CA ALA A 194 14.41 11.88 -1.38
C ALA A 194 13.75 12.09 -0.02
N ALA A 195 13.96 11.20 0.96
CA ALA A 195 13.22 11.26 2.22
C ALA A 195 13.40 12.59 3.00
N PRO A 196 14.63 13.10 3.25
CA PRO A 196 14.82 14.39 3.89
C PRO A 196 14.26 15.55 3.06
N LEU A 197 14.40 15.48 1.73
CA LEU A 197 13.91 16.52 0.82
C LEU A 197 12.39 16.63 0.86
N MET A 198 11.69 15.50 0.83
CA MET A 198 10.23 15.44 0.90
C MET A 198 9.70 15.99 2.24
N ILE A 199 10.33 15.62 3.35
CA ILE A 199 9.98 16.14 4.68
C ILE A 199 10.18 17.66 4.72
N GLY A 200 11.36 18.13 4.28
CA GLY A 200 11.67 19.55 4.24
C GLY A 200 10.70 20.35 3.37
N ALA A 201 10.38 19.84 2.18
CA ALA A 201 9.40 20.47 1.28
C ALA A 201 8.00 20.52 1.90
N SER A 202 7.60 19.48 2.63
CA SER A 202 6.29 19.42 3.29
C SER A 202 6.19 20.41 4.46
N VAL A 203 7.25 20.52 5.26
CA VAL A 203 7.34 21.52 6.33
C VAL A 203 7.33 22.93 5.75
N LEU A 204 8.12 23.18 4.70
CA LEU A 204 8.16 24.48 4.02
C LEU A 204 6.78 24.85 3.45
N LEU A 205 6.09 23.91 2.82
CA LEU A 205 4.74 24.11 2.30
C LEU A 205 3.79 24.54 3.42
N VAL A 206 3.78 23.83 4.55
CA VAL A 206 2.94 24.18 5.71
C VAL A 206 3.26 25.57 6.23
N VAL A 207 4.54 25.90 6.41
CA VAL A 207 4.98 27.23 6.88
C VAL A 207 4.48 28.33 5.94
N VAL A 208 4.69 28.17 4.62
CA VAL A 208 4.26 29.16 3.62
C VAL A 208 2.74 29.36 3.65
N LEU A 209 1.96 28.29 3.77
CA LEU A 209 0.49 28.39 3.83
C LEU A 209 0.01 29.06 5.12
N MET A 210 0.62 28.74 6.26
CA MET A 210 0.31 29.35 7.56
C MET A 210 0.71 30.84 7.63
N MET A 211 1.69 31.27 6.83
CA MET A 211 2.02 32.70 6.67
C MET A 211 1.00 33.44 5.81
N LYS A 212 0.37 32.76 4.84
CA LYS A 212 -0.61 33.36 3.92
C LYS A 212 -2.04 33.35 4.48
N VAL A 213 -2.37 32.37 5.32
CA VAL A 213 -3.71 32.17 5.87
C VAL A 213 -3.61 32.03 7.39
N PRO A 214 -4.33 32.85 8.18
CA PRO A 214 -4.36 32.69 9.62
C PRO A 214 -4.80 31.28 10.04
N SER A 215 -4.12 30.69 11.02
CA SER A 215 -4.41 29.34 11.52
C SER A 215 -5.88 29.16 11.95
N GLY A 216 -6.47 30.20 12.55
CA GLY A 216 -7.88 30.21 12.93
C GLY A 216 -8.84 30.05 11.74
N GLN A 217 -8.47 30.50 10.53
CA GLN A 217 -9.29 30.28 9.33
C GLN A 217 -9.06 28.88 8.74
N LEU A 218 -7.81 28.38 8.75
CA LEU A 218 -7.47 27.05 8.24
C LEU A 218 -8.18 25.93 9.00
N PHE A 219 -8.23 26.04 10.34
CA PHE A 219 -8.77 25.01 11.22
C PHE A 219 -10.25 25.21 11.57
N ASN A 220 -10.85 26.34 11.21
CA ASN A 220 -12.30 26.57 11.34
C ASN A 220 -13.02 26.60 9.99
N LEU A 221 -12.40 26.11 8.92
CA LEU A 221 -13.09 25.92 7.64
C LEU A 221 -14.31 25.01 7.88
N PRO A 222 -15.54 25.46 7.56
CA PRO A 222 -16.73 24.65 7.77
C PRO A 222 -16.65 23.33 7.02
N ALA A 223 -17.06 22.24 7.67
CA ALA A 223 -17.14 20.94 7.03
C ALA A 223 -18.12 21.01 5.85
N LYS A 224 -17.73 20.40 4.72
CA LYS A 224 -18.59 20.31 3.54
C LYS A 224 -19.83 19.48 3.88
N VAL A 225 -21.00 20.02 3.56
CA VAL A 225 -22.26 19.27 3.73
C VAL A 225 -22.32 18.21 2.64
N VAL A 226 -22.41 16.94 3.05
CA VAL A 226 -22.57 15.78 2.17
C VAL A 226 -23.84 15.03 2.51
N GLU A 227 -24.51 14.49 1.50
CA GLU A 227 -25.75 13.73 1.68
C GLU A 227 -25.52 12.50 2.56
N GLY A 228 -26.37 12.31 3.57
CA GLY A 228 -26.23 11.22 4.55
C GLY A 228 -25.09 11.41 5.56
N GLY A 229 -24.36 12.52 5.49
CA GLY A 229 -23.25 12.84 6.38
C GLY A 229 -21.99 11.98 6.16
N PRO A 230 -20.91 12.26 6.94
CA PRO A 230 -19.65 11.55 6.81
C PRO A 230 -19.78 10.08 7.19
N LYS A 231 -19.30 9.18 6.32
CA LYS A 231 -19.37 7.73 6.51
C LYS A 231 -18.21 7.21 7.34
N THR A 232 -18.27 7.38 8.66
CA THR A 232 -17.15 7.07 9.59
C THR A 232 -16.63 5.64 9.48
N TRP A 233 -17.50 4.62 9.44
CA TRP A 233 -17.06 3.21 9.34
C TRP A 233 -16.41 2.89 8.00
N ALA A 234 -17.01 3.34 6.89
CA ALA A 234 -16.44 3.17 5.55
C ALA A 234 -15.07 3.85 5.44
N ALA A 235 -14.94 5.06 6.00
CA ALA A 235 -13.67 5.77 6.07
C ALA A 235 -12.65 4.98 6.89
N LEU A 236 -13.00 4.53 8.10
CA LEU A 236 -12.10 3.74 8.94
C LEU A 236 -11.63 2.45 8.24
N THR A 237 -12.53 1.72 7.59
CA THR A 237 -12.20 0.54 6.79
C THR A 237 -11.25 0.87 5.65
N GLY A 238 -11.48 1.97 4.92
CA GLY A 238 -10.57 2.43 3.87
C GLY A 238 -9.20 2.84 4.42
N LEU A 239 -9.16 3.58 5.52
CA LEU A 239 -7.91 4.02 6.15
C LEU A 239 -7.07 2.85 6.66
N VAL A 240 -7.71 1.80 7.21
CA VAL A 240 -7.02 0.55 7.56
C VAL A 240 -6.55 -0.17 6.29
N GLY A 241 -7.40 -0.19 5.26
CA GLY A 241 -7.09 -0.71 3.94
C GLY A 241 -5.84 -0.06 3.32
N PHE A 242 -5.60 1.23 3.55
CA PHE A 242 -4.45 1.96 2.99
C PHE A 242 -3.12 1.20 3.19
N TRP A 243 -2.89 0.67 4.39
CA TRP A 243 -1.67 -0.09 4.71
C TRP A 243 -1.85 -1.59 4.81
N ALA A 244 -3.07 -2.10 4.63
CA ALA A 244 -3.36 -3.53 4.75
C ALA A 244 -2.50 -4.41 3.82
N THR A 245 -2.23 -3.95 2.59
CA THR A 245 -1.39 -4.67 1.62
C THR A 245 0.03 -4.86 2.12
N LEU A 246 0.60 -3.83 2.74
CA LEU A 246 1.96 -3.88 3.26
C LEU A 246 2.00 -4.57 4.62
N ALA A 247 0.94 -4.43 5.43
CA ALA A 247 0.81 -5.12 6.71
C ALA A 247 0.87 -6.65 6.56
N LEU A 248 0.25 -7.18 5.51
CA LEU A 248 0.36 -8.61 5.17
C LEU A 248 1.78 -8.96 4.69
N ASN A 249 2.39 -8.12 3.85
CA ASN A 249 3.70 -8.36 3.24
C ASN A 249 4.89 -7.91 4.05
N ILE A 250 4.67 -7.45 5.28
CA ILE A 250 5.73 -6.98 6.13
C ILE A 250 6.84 -8.04 6.41
N PRO A 251 6.60 -9.37 6.33
CA PRO A 251 7.67 -10.38 6.32
C PRO A 251 8.71 -10.19 5.20
N ASP A 252 8.35 -9.58 4.06
CA ASP A 252 9.28 -9.26 2.97
C ASP A 252 10.40 -8.32 3.42
N PHE A 253 10.12 -7.45 4.41
CA PHE A 253 11.08 -6.53 5.00
C PHE A 253 11.63 -7.05 6.33
N THR A 254 10.75 -7.55 7.20
CA THR A 254 11.12 -7.98 8.57
C THR A 254 12.00 -9.23 8.59
N ARG A 255 12.07 -9.99 7.48
CA ARG A 255 13.10 -11.03 7.28
C ARG A 255 14.53 -10.51 7.38
N PHE A 256 14.77 -9.22 7.19
CA PHE A 256 16.08 -8.58 7.31
C PHE A 256 16.35 -7.98 8.71
N ALA A 257 15.41 -8.10 9.66
CA ALA A 257 15.55 -7.56 11.00
C ALA A 257 16.59 -8.32 11.84
N LYS A 258 17.35 -7.59 12.67
CA LYS A 258 18.24 -8.15 13.68
C LYS A 258 17.48 -8.85 14.82
N SER A 259 16.34 -8.30 15.24
CA SER A 259 15.57 -8.83 16.36
C SER A 259 14.07 -8.58 16.22
N GLN A 260 13.27 -9.29 17.02
CA GLN A 260 11.83 -9.04 17.13
C GLN A 260 11.53 -7.65 17.70
N LYS A 261 12.35 -7.18 18.65
CA LYS A 261 12.19 -5.84 19.22
C LYS A 261 12.38 -4.76 18.16
N ASP A 262 13.34 -4.95 17.25
CA ASP A 262 13.64 -3.98 16.20
C ASP A 262 12.46 -3.76 15.26
N GLN A 263 11.82 -4.84 14.75
CA GLN A 263 10.66 -4.69 13.88
C GLN A 263 9.46 -4.09 14.61
N VAL A 264 9.18 -4.52 15.84
CA VAL A 264 8.05 -4.01 16.64
C VAL A 264 8.20 -2.50 16.87
N VAL A 265 9.35 -2.08 17.41
CA VAL A 265 9.60 -0.69 17.82
C VAL A 265 9.68 0.22 16.59
N GLY A 266 10.39 -0.20 15.55
CA GLY A 266 10.56 0.62 14.36
C GLY A 266 9.24 0.90 13.64
N GLN A 267 8.37 -0.09 13.54
CA GLN A 267 7.04 0.06 12.93
C GLN A 267 6.10 0.93 13.80
N ALA A 268 6.11 0.72 15.11
CA ALA A 268 5.26 1.47 16.04
C ALA A 268 5.62 2.97 16.09
N ILE A 269 6.91 3.30 15.98
CA ILE A 269 7.38 4.69 15.93
C ILE A 269 7.20 5.28 14.53
N GLY A 270 7.48 4.50 13.49
CA GLY A 270 7.53 4.99 12.12
C GLY A 270 6.17 5.18 11.44
N LEU A 271 5.11 4.51 11.90
CA LEU A 271 3.82 4.49 11.19
C LEU A 271 2.74 5.41 11.76
N PRO A 272 2.14 5.19 12.96
CA PRO A 272 0.90 5.87 13.32
C PRO A 272 1.04 7.37 13.56
N ILE A 273 2.07 7.78 14.30
CA ILE A 273 2.30 9.20 14.59
C ILE A 273 2.73 9.97 13.34
N PRO A 274 3.73 9.49 12.54
CA PRO A 274 4.08 10.14 11.29
C PRO A 274 2.89 10.25 10.32
N MET A 275 2.01 9.24 10.25
CA MET A 275 0.79 9.31 9.45
C MET A 275 -0.15 10.43 9.88
N ALA A 276 -0.43 10.53 11.18
CA ALA A 276 -1.27 11.61 11.70
C ALA A 276 -0.66 12.99 11.42
N LEU A 277 0.64 13.14 11.66
CA LEU A 277 1.36 14.40 11.40
C LEU A 277 1.37 14.76 9.92
N PHE A 278 1.63 13.82 9.03
CA PHE A 278 1.65 14.09 7.60
C PHE A 278 0.25 14.34 7.03
N SER A 279 -0.80 13.72 7.59
CA SER A 279 -2.19 14.01 7.21
C SER A 279 -2.55 15.48 7.42
N MET A 280 -1.94 16.16 8.41
CA MET A 280 -2.12 17.60 8.61
C MET A 280 -1.63 18.42 7.40
N VAL A 281 -0.63 17.96 6.65
CA VAL A 281 -0.17 18.64 5.44
C VAL A 281 -1.29 18.67 4.39
N GLY A 282 -2.00 17.54 4.23
CA GLY A 282 -3.18 17.43 3.35
C GLY A 282 -4.35 18.29 3.80
N VAL A 283 -4.65 18.28 5.11
CA VAL A 283 -5.68 19.16 5.72
C VAL A 283 -5.37 20.63 5.44
N ILE A 284 -4.15 21.07 5.77
CA ILE A 284 -3.74 22.47 5.67
C ILE A 284 -3.76 22.90 4.21
N GLY A 285 -3.25 22.06 3.29
CA GLY A 285 -3.25 22.38 1.87
C GLY A 285 -4.64 22.43 1.25
N PHE A 286 -5.55 21.52 1.63
CA PHE A 286 -6.95 21.56 1.22
C PHE A 286 -7.65 22.83 1.71
N SER A 287 -7.52 23.15 3.01
CA SER A 287 -8.14 24.35 3.59
C SER A 287 -7.55 25.64 3.00
N ALA A 288 -6.23 25.71 2.87
CA ALA A 288 -5.56 26.91 2.34
C ALA A 288 -5.92 27.16 0.88
N SER A 289 -5.99 26.12 0.04
CA SER A 289 -6.42 26.28 -1.36
C SER A 289 -7.86 26.74 -1.48
N ALA A 290 -8.77 26.22 -0.64
CA ALA A 290 -10.15 26.70 -0.59
C ALA A 290 -10.22 28.20 -0.26
N ILE A 291 -9.43 28.66 0.70
CA ILE A 291 -9.43 30.06 1.18
C ILE A 291 -8.73 31.00 0.18
N LEU A 292 -7.56 30.62 -0.34
CA LEU A 292 -6.73 31.47 -1.20
C LEU A 292 -7.22 31.52 -2.64
N TYR A 293 -7.75 30.41 -3.15
CA TYR A 293 -8.03 30.23 -4.58
C TYR A 293 -9.51 29.92 -4.88
N GLY A 294 -10.38 29.90 -3.85
CA GLY A 294 -11.81 29.65 -4.00
C GLY A 294 -12.18 28.20 -4.35
N LYS A 295 -11.20 27.31 -4.48
CA LYS A 295 -11.40 25.89 -4.78
C LYS A 295 -10.41 25.05 -3.99
N ALA A 296 -10.94 24.14 -3.19
CA ALA A 296 -10.12 23.19 -2.45
C ALA A 296 -9.43 22.20 -3.41
N GLN A 297 -8.11 22.09 -3.30
CA GLN A 297 -7.31 21.16 -4.09
C GLN A 297 -7.15 19.85 -3.32
N LEU A 298 -7.55 18.76 -3.96
CA LEU A 298 -7.41 17.42 -3.40
C LEU A 298 -5.96 16.93 -3.45
N PHE A 299 -5.23 17.32 -4.49
CA PHE A 299 -3.86 16.87 -4.73
C PHE A 299 -2.88 18.03 -4.58
N PRO A 300 -1.65 17.77 -4.11
CA PRO A 300 -0.67 18.80 -3.83
C PRO A 300 -0.14 19.48 -5.11
N ASP A 301 -0.14 18.82 -6.26
CA ASP A 301 0.27 19.42 -7.54
C ASP A 301 -0.68 20.56 -7.95
N GLY A 302 -1.99 20.37 -7.82
CA GLY A 302 -2.99 21.39 -8.11
C GLY A 302 -2.81 22.63 -7.23
N LEU A 303 -2.53 22.45 -5.94
CA LEU A 303 -2.18 23.55 -5.04
C LEU A 303 -0.88 24.26 -5.48
N LEU A 304 0.19 23.51 -5.73
CA LEU A 304 1.49 24.08 -6.08
C LEU A 304 1.43 24.91 -7.36
N THR A 305 0.74 24.44 -8.40
CA THR A 305 0.60 25.21 -9.66
C THR A 305 -0.06 26.59 -9.46
N GLN A 306 -0.85 26.77 -8.40
CA GLN A 306 -1.49 28.05 -8.05
C GLN A 306 -0.60 28.97 -7.19
N MET A 307 0.56 28.50 -6.71
CA MET A 307 1.44 29.23 -5.78
C MET A 307 2.52 30.11 -6.45
N GLY A 308 2.67 30.05 -7.79
CA GLY A 308 3.63 30.86 -8.57
C GLY A 308 4.86 30.07 -9.08
N SER A 309 5.52 30.57 -10.13
CA SER A 309 6.37 29.76 -11.04
C SER A 309 7.58 29.06 -10.41
N VAL A 310 8.43 29.75 -9.64
CA VAL A 310 9.68 29.15 -9.11
C VAL A 310 9.41 28.16 -7.96
N ALA A 311 8.58 28.56 -6.99
CA ALA A 311 8.24 27.70 -5.84
C ALA A 311 7.42 26.48 -6.28
N ALA A 312 6.49 26.65 -7.23
CA ALA A 312 5.73 25.55 -7.81
C ALA A 312 6.65 24.57 -8.54
N GLY A 313 7.59 25.06 -9.37
CA GLY A 313 8.51 24.21 -10.13
C GLY A 313 9.34 23.31 -9.22
N LEU A 314 9.93 23.88 -8.16
CA LEU A 314 10.70 23.10 -7.18
C LEU A 314 9.83 22.09 -6.42
N GLY A 315 8.63 22.49 -5.97
CA GLY A 315 7.72 21.58 -5.28
C GLY A 315 7.27 20.40 -6.16
N LEU A 316 6.99 20.65 -7.43
CA LEU A 316 6.58 19.60 -8.37
C LEU A 316 7.73 18.63 -8.68
N LEU A 317 8.98 19.11 -8.75
CA LEU A 317 10.16 18.24 -8.86
C LEU A 317 10.33 17.35 -7.62
N VAL A 318 10.07 17.88 -6.42
CA VAL A 318 10.06 17.06 -5.20
C VAL A 318 8.96 16.00 -5.26
N ILE A 319 7.76 16.34 -5.75
CA ILE A 319 6.67 15.37 -5.94
C ILE A 319 7.03 14.29 -6.96
N LEU A 320 7.72 14.64 -8.05
CA LEU A 320 8.18 13.67 -9.04
C LEU A 320 9.17 12.68 -8.42
N LEU A 321 10.15 13.19 -7.67
CA LEU A 321 11.11 12.34 -6.96
C LEU A 321 10.39 11.46 -5.92
N ALA A 322 9.45 12.04 -5.17
CA ALA A 322 8.67 11.36 -4.14
C ALA A 322 7.89 10.16 -4.70
N ASN A 323 7.13 10.39 -5.77
CA ASN A 323 6.35 9.32 -6.39
C ASN A 323 7.28 8.25 -6.95
N LEU A 324 8.41 8.61 -7.55
CA LEU A 324 9.35 7.61 -8.08
C LEU A 324 9.91 6.70 -6.98
N THR A 325 10.39 7.27 -5.87
CA THR A 325 11.03 6.49 -4.79
C THR A 325 10.02 5.69 -3.99
N THR A 326 8.91 6.30 -3.55
CA THR A 326 7.86 5.60 -2.78
C THR A 326 7.24 4.47 -3.61
N ASN A 327 7.01 4.69 -4.90
CA ASN A 327 6.31 3.72 -5.71
C ASN A 327 7.11 2.42 -5.88
N VAL A 328 8.42 2.53 -6.05
CA VAL A 328 9.25 1.33 -6.15
C VAL A 328 9.37 0.61 -4.82
N ALA A 329 9.63 1.34 -3.73
CA ALA A 329 9.74 0.72 -2.40
C ALA A 329 8.45 0.00 -1.99
N ALA A 330 7.29 0.66 -2.11
CA ALA A 330 6.02 0.15 -1.61
C ALA A 330 5.27 -0.77 -2.59
N ASN A 331 5.30 -0.47 -3.90
CA ASN A 331 4.40 -1.07 -4.88
C ASN A 331 5.10 -1.91 -5.94
N LEU A 332 6.42 -2.08 -5.87
CA LEU A 332 7.15 -2.95 -6.78
C LEU A 332 7.81 -4.13 -6.06
N VAL A 333 8.40 -3.92 -4.88
CA VAL A 333 9.14 -4.97 -4.16
C VAL A 333 8.23 -6.15 -3.81
N SER A 334 7.17 -5.94 -3.05
CA SER A 334 6.29 -7.03 -2.62
C SER A 334 5.54 -7.72 -3.78
N PRO A 335 4.94 -7.03 -4.78
CA PRO A 335 4.30 -7.76 -5.89
C PRO A 335 5.30 -8.52 -6.75
N SER A 336 6.57 -8.10 -6.80
CA SER A 336 7.62 -8.88 -7.47
C SER A 336 7.81 -10.25 -6.81
N TYR A 337 7.79 -10.31 -5.46
CA TYR A 337 7.81 -11.59 -4.73
C TYR A 337 6.51 -12.38 -4.91
N ASP A 338 5.35 -11.72 -4.88
CA ASP A 338 4.05 -12.39 -5.05
C ASP A 338 3.92 -13.08 -6.41
N PHE A 339 4.26 -12.38 -7.50
CA PHE A 339 4.22 -12.96 -8.84
C PHE A 339 5.34 -13.98 -9.05
N SER A 340 6.53 -13.76 -8.49
CA SER A 340 7.63 -14.73 -8.49
C SER A 340 7.20 -16.07 -7.86
N GLN A 341 6.46 -16.03 -6.74
CA GLN A 341 5.95 -17.24 -6.11
C GLN A 341 5.00 -18.06 -7.01
N CYS A 342 4.24 -17.43 -7.90
CA CYS A 342 3.26 -18.13 -8.73
C CYS A 342 3.91 -19.17 -9.66
N ALA A 343 5.11 -18.89 -10.14
CA ALA A 343 5.91 -19.81 -10.93
C ALA A 343 7.41 -19.54 -10.70
N PRO A 344 8.00 -20.03 -9.58
CA PRO A 344 9.36 -19.66 -9.15
C PRO A 344 10.45 -19.96 -10.17
N SER A 345 10.25 -20.98 -11.02
CA SER A 345 11.17 -21.38 -12.08
C SER A 345 11.06 -20.54 -13.37
N LYS A 346 10.04 -19.69 -13.49
CA LYS A 346 9.74 -18.90 -14.71
C LYS A 346 9.71 -17.40 -14.45
N ILE A 347 9.33 -16.99 -13.24
CA ILE A 347 9.14 -15.59 -12.88
C ILE A 347 10.21 -15.25 -11.84
N SER A 348 11.24 -14.52 -12.27
CA SER A 348 12.21 -13.90 -11.35
C SER A 348 11.60 -12.67 -10.69
N PHE A 349 12.22 -12.16 -9.63
CA PHE A 349 11.85 -10.86 -9.03
C PHE A 349 11.70 -9.76 -10.08
N ARG A 350 12.66 -9.63 -11.01
CA ARG A 350 12.60 -8.60 -12.07
C ARG A 350 11.40 -8.80 -13.00
N MET A 351 11.12 -10.03 -13.40
CA MET A 351 9.95 -10.35 -14.23
C MET A 351 8.64 -10.04 -13.49
N GLY A 352 8.57 -10.37 -12.20
CA GLY A 352 7.44 -9.99 -11.34
C GLY A 352 7.19 -8.49 -11.31
N GLY A 353 8.24 -7.69 -11.20
CA GLY A 353 8.15 -6.22 -11.27
C GLY A 353 7.64 -5.70 -12.62
N ILE A 354 8.08 -6.31 -13.73
CA ILE A 354 7.59 -5.96 -15.07
C ILE A 354 6.10 -6.32 -15.21
N ILE A 355 5.67 -7.50 -14.75
CA ILE A 355 4.26 -7.90 -14.74
C ILE A 355 3.42 -6.88 -13.96
N ALA A 356 3.89 -6.49 -12.77
CA ALA A 356 3.21 -5.51 -11.94
C ALA A 356 3.04 -4.16 -12.66
N ALA A 357 4.10 -3.68 -13.31
CA ALA A 357 4.06 -2.43 -14.06
C ALA A 357 3.13 -2.49 -15.28
N LEU A 358 3.09 -3.61 -16.01
CA LEU A 358 2.19 -3.81 -17.16
C LEU A 358 0.72 -3.87 -16.74
N ILE A 359 0.39 -4.55 -15.64
CA ILE A 359 -0.96 -4.54 -15.07
C ILE A 359 -1.32 -3.12 -14.61
N GLY A 360 -0.38 -2.43 -13.96
CA GLY A 360 -0.55 -1.04 -13.54
C GLY A 360 -0.85 -0.09 -14.71
N LEU A 361 -0.25 -0.30 -15.88
CA LEU A 361 -0.48 0.52 -17.08
C LEU A 361 -1.96 0.51 -17.50
N VAL A 362 -2.61 -0.65 -17.45
CA VAL A 362 -4.01 -0.83 -17.87
C VAL A 362 -5.02 -0.60 -16.73
N PHE A 363 -4.55 -0.21 -15.54
CA PHE A 363 -5.39 -0.08 -14.34
C PHE A 363 -6.32 1.15 -14.36
N MET A 364 -6.01 2.18 -15.15
CA MET A 364 -6.80 3.42 -15.29
C MET A 364 -7.08 4.17 -13.96
N PRO A 365 -6.04 4.57 -13.20
CA PRO A 365 -6.16 5.14 -11.86
C PRO A 365 -6.92 6.48 -11.81
N TRP A 366 -6.96 7.23 -12.90
CA TRP A 366 -7.71 8.47 -13.00
C TRP A 366 -9.23 8.28 -12.83
N LYS A 367 -9.78 7.09 -13.14
CA LYS A 367 -11.21 6.81 -12.91
C LYS A 367 -11.54 6.73 -11.43
N ILE A 368 -10.70 6.05 -10.65
CA ILE A 368 -10.94 5.84 -9.22
C ILE A 368 -10.62 7.10 -8.41
N LEU A 369 -9.66 7.90 -8.87
CA LEU A 369 -9.27 9.19 -8.28
C LEU A 369 -10.16 10.36 -8.72
N ALA A 370 -11.13 10.15 -9.61
CA ALA A 370 -12.03 11.21 -10.09
C ALA A 370 -12.90 11.80 -8.96
N THR A 371 -13.14 11.03 -7.89
CA THR A 371 -13.88 11.50 -6.70
C THR A 371 -13.22 10.99 -5.42
N SER A 372 -13.34 11.76 -4.34
CA SER A 372 -12.85 11.35 -3.01
C SER A 372 -13.53 10.09 -2.49
N GLY A 373 -14.82 9.87 -2.81
CA GLY A 373 -15.53 8.63 -2.48
C GLY A 373 -15.05 7.41 -3.28
N GLY A 374 -14.68 7.60 -4.56
CA GLY A 374 -14.03 6.58 -5.38
C GLY A 374 -12.71 6.13 -4.75
N TYR A 375 -11.90 7.08 -4.31
CA TYR A 375 -10.65 6.78 -3.63
C TYR A 375 -10.87 6.12 -2.25
N LEU A 376 -11.62 6.74 -1.35
CA LEU A 376 -11.74 6.26 0.03
C LEU A 376 -12.58 4.99 0.16
N PHE A 377 -13.76 4.95 -0.47
CA PHE A 377 -14.75 3.91 -0.20
C PHE A 377 -14.70 2.79 -1.25
N THR A 378 -14.44 3.12 -2.52
CA THR A 378 -14.37 2.10 -3.57
C THR A 378 -12.99 1.44 -3.64
N TRP A 379 -11.91 2.22 -3.72
CA TRP A 379 -10.56 1.67 -3.76
C TRP A 379 -10.15 1.07 -2.42
N LEU A 380 -9.94 1.92 -1.42
CA LEU A 380 -9.39 1.47 -0.14
C LEU A 380 -10.33 0.51 0.59
N GLY A 381 -11.62 0.83 0.64
CA GLY A 381 -12.63 -0.04 1.25
C GLY A 381 -12.79 -1.39 0.52
N GLY A 382 -12.75 -1.36 -0.82
CA GLY A 382 -12.91 -2.53 -1.68
C GLY A 382 -11.91 -3.63 -1.37
N TYR A 383 -10.62 -3.34 -1.57
CA TYR A 383 -9.59 -4.35 -1.33
C TYR A 383 -9.32 -4.57 0.17
N GLY A 384 -9.61 -3.59 1.04
CA GLY A 384 -9.52 -3.77 2.49
C GLY A 384 -10.29 -5.01 2.96
N THR A 385 -11.50 -5.20 2.44
CA THR A 385 -12.31 -6.40 2.70
C THR A 385 -11.56 -7.70 2.37
N LEU A 386 -10.96 -7.78 1.18
CA LEU A 386 -10.21 -8.96 0.72
C LEU A 386 -9.02 -9.28 1.65
N LEU A 387 -8.27 -8.24 1.99
CA LEU A 387 -7.07 -8.36 2.79
C LEU A 387 -7.37 -8.65 4.27
N GLY A 388 -8.52 -8.19 4.78
CA GLY A 388 -9.00 -8.50 6.12
C GLY A 388 -9.20 -10.01 6.29
N ALA A 389 -9.84 -10.67 5.32
CA ALA A 389 -10.03 -12.13 5.35
C ALA A 389 -8.69 -12.88 5.38
N ILE A 390 -7.72 -12.46 4.56
CA ILE A 390 -6.38 -13.06 4.53
C ILE A 390 -5.67 -12.84 5.87
N ALA A 391 -5.72 -11.63 6.43
CA ALA A 391 -5.12 -11.32 7.73
C ALA A 391 -5.69 -12.21 8.84
N GLY A 392 -7.02 -12.36 8.89
CA GLY A 392 -7.69 -13.21 9.87
C GLY A 392 -7.22 -14.66 9.81
N ILE A 393 -7.14 -15.23 8.60
CA ILE A 393 -6.66 -16.60 8.39
C ILE A 393 -5.21 -16.76 8.84
N LEU A 394 -4.30 -15.88 8.40
CA LEU A 394 -2.87 -15.97 8.74
C LEU A 394 -2.61 -15.84 10.24
N LEU A 395 -3.29 -14.89 10.90
CA LEU A 395 -3.14 -14.67 12.33
C LEU A 395 -3.62 -15.88 13.14
N VAL A 396 -4.80 -16.41 12.80
CA VAL A 396 -5.36 -17.58 13.47
C VAL A 396 -4.53 -18.83 13.22
N ASP A 397 -4.13 -19.08 11.97
CA ASP A 397 -3.31 -20.23 11.62
C ASP A 397 -2.00 -20.22 12.39
N TYR A 398 -1.27 -19.12 12.35
CA TYR A 398 0.04 -19.04 12.98
C TYR A 398 -0.05 -19.05 14.51
N TYR A 399 -0.89 -18.23 15.13
CA TYR A 399 -0.89 -18.08 16.60
C TYR A 399 -1.78 -19.08 17.33
N LEU A 400 -2.95 -19.43 16.79
CA LEU A 400 -3.93 -20.25 17.51
C LEU A 400 -3.89 -21.72 17.10
N VAL A 401 -3.76 -22.01 15.80
CA VAL A 401 -3.71 -23.40 15.30
C VAL A 401 -2.31 -23.99 15.48
N ARG A 402 -1.27 -23.22 15.14
CA ARG A 402 0.13 -23.68 15.12
C ARG A 402 0.95 -23.21 16.33
N LYS A 403 0.35 -22.45 17.24
CA LYS A 403 0.99 -21.97 18.49
C LYS A 403 2.33 -21.26 18.26
N ALA A 404 2.38 -20.47 17.19
CA ALA A 404 3.54 -19.72 16.72
C ALA A 404 4.77 -20.59 16.33
N GLU A 405 4.57 -21.84 15.93
CA GLU A 405 5.62 -22.72 15.41
C GLU A 405 5.36 -23.15 13.95
N LEU A 406 6.39 -23.00 13.11
CA LEU A 406 6.39 -23.42 11.71
C LEU A 406 7.54 -24.39 11.44
N LYS A 407 7.25 -25.48 10.74
CA LYS A 407 8.26 -26.34 10.13
C LYS A 407 8.70 -25.71 8.82
N VAL A 408 9.83 -25.00 8.80
CA VAL A 408 10.23 -24.16 7.65
C VAL A 408 10.52 -24.99 6.40
N ASP A 409 11.18 -26.13 6.54
CA ASP A 409 11.56 -26.98 5.40
C ASP A 409 10.35 -27.42 4.56
N ASP A 410 9.25 -27.77 5.24
CA ASP A 410 8.03 -28.21 4.58
C ASP A 410 7.34 -27.08 3.78
N LEU A 411 7.68 -25.80 4.01
CA LEU A 411 7.18 -24.68 3.19
C LEU A 411 7.80 -24.65 1.78
N TYR A 412 8.88 -25.41 1.55
CA TYR A 412 9.61 -25.48 0.28
C TYR A 412 9.55 -26.86 -0.39
N THR A 413 8.84 -27.81 0.22
CA THR A 413 8.85 -29.23 -0.18
C THR A 413 7.43 -29.72 -0.49
N ARG A 414 7.24 -30.35 -1.65
CA ARG A 414 5.98 -31.04 -1.97
C ARG A 414 5.83 -32.31 -1.14
N GLY A 415 4.61 -32.61 -0.73
CA GLY A 415 4.31 -33.75 0.14
C GLY A 415 4.66 -33.54 1.62
N GLY A 416 5.09 -32.33 2.00
CA GLY A 416 5.29 -31.94 3.40
C GLY A 416 3.98 -31.57 4.11
N GLU A 417 4.12 -31.04 5.32
CA GLU A 417 3.02 -30.65 6.20
C GLU A 417 1.98 -29.70 5.56
N TYR A 418 2.41 -28.80 4.66
CA TYR A 418 1.55 -27.80 4.04
C TYR A 418 1.06 -28.19 2.64
N GLU A 419 1.13 -29.48 2.29
CA GLU A 419 0.59 -29.98 1.04
C GLU A 419 -0.95 -30.00 1.06
N TYR A 420 -1.59 -30.25 2.21
CA TYR A 420 -3.05 -30.38 2.32
C TYR A 420 -3.63 -31.30 1.21
N SER A 421 -4.70 -30.87 0.52
CA SER A 421 -5.27 -31.58 -0.62
C SER A 421 -4.61 -31.09 -1.92
N ASN A 422 -3.52 -31.75 -2.33
CA ASN A 422 -2.77 -31.46 -3.58
C ASN A 422 -2.29 -30.00 -3.71
N GLY A 423 -1.87 -29.42 -2.60
CA GLY A 423 -1.35 -28.06 -2.46
C GLY A 423 -2.37 -27.03 -2.00
N TRP A 424 -3.62 -27.42 -1.73
CA TRP A 424 -4.71 -26.51 -1.39
C TRP A 424 -5.32 -26.84 -0.03
N ASN A 425 -5.42 -25.83 0.84
CA ASN A 425 -6.20 -25.93 2.07
C ASN A 425 -7.64 -25.45 1.82
N LEU A 426 -8.57 -26.40 1.68
CA LEU A 426 -9.98 -26.09 1.44
C LEU A 426 -10.61 -25.26 2.58
N HIS A 427 -10.19 -25.47 3.83
CA HIS A 427 -10.70 -24.69 4.97
C HIS A 427 -10.30 -23.22 4.87
N ALA A 428 -9.08 -22.92 4.39
CA ALA A 428 -8.66 -21.53 4.15
C ALA A 428 -9.44 -20.88 3.01
N LEU A 429 -9.73 -21.62 1.94
CA LEU A 429 -10.52 -21.10 0.81
C LEU A 429 -11.96 -20.79 1.21
N ILE A 430 -12.60 -21.68 1.98
CA ILE A 430 -13.96 -21.46 2.47
C ILE A 430 -13.97 -20.30 3.48
N ALA A 431 -13.00 -20.24 4.40
CA ALA A 431 -12.84 -19.11 5.32
C ALA A 431 -12.77 -17.77 4.57
N PHE A 432 -11.95 -17.73 3.53
CA PHE A 432 -11.79 -16.55 2.69
C PHE A 432 -13.09 -16.17 1.99
N ALA A 433 -13.78 -17.13 1.37
CA ALA A 433 -15.05 -16.90 0.69
C ALA A 433 -16.13 -16.37 1.64
N LEU A 434 -16.24 -16.94 2.85
CA LEU A 434 -17.19 -16.50 3.86
C LEU A 434 -16.88 -15.11 4.41
N GLY A 435 -15.61 -14.71 4.50
CA GLY A 435 -15.23 -13.35 4.85
C GLY A 435 -15.58 -12.34 3.77
N VAL A 436 -15.35 -12.68 2.50
CA VAL A 436 -15.42 -11.73 1.38
C VAL A 436 -16.80 -11.61 0.74
N LEU A 437 -17.44 -12.74 0.41
CA LEU A 437 -18.67 -12.75 -0.40
C LEU A 437 -19.83 -11.96 0.21
N PRO A 438 -20.05 -11.95 1.55
CA PRO A 438 -21.12 -11.14 2.15
C PRO A 438 -20.94 -9.63 1.96
N CYS A 439 -19.71 -9.14 1.77
CA CYS A 439 -19.43 -7.73 1.52
C CYS A 439 -19.55 -7.34 0.04
N LEU A 440 -19.57 -8.32 -0.87
CA LEU A 440 -19.57 -8.09 -2.32
C LEU A 440 -20.79 -7.29 -2.81
N PRO A 441 -22.03 -7.54 -2.37
CA PRO A 441 -23.17 -6.74 -2.84
C PRO A 441 -23.03 -5.26 -2.47
N GLY A 442 -22.55 -4.95 -1.27
CA GLY A 442 -22.28 -3.57 -0.84
C GLY A 442 -21.20 -2.91 -1.68
N TYR A 443 -20.11 -3.62 -1.97
CA TYR A 443 -19.05 -3.13 -2.87
C TYR A 443 -19.58 -2.83 -4.27
N LEU A 444 -20.40 -3.70 -4.85
CA LEU A 444 -20.96 -3.50 -6.19
C LEU A 444 -21.85 -2.25 -6.25
N ALA A 445 -22.61 -1.97 -5.18
CA ALA A 445 -23.42 -0.75 -5.09
C ALA A 445 -22.55 0.51 -4.91
N VAL A 446 -21.52 0.45 -4.07
CA VAL A 446 -20.62 1.61 -3.82
C VAL A 446 -19.75 1.93 -5.04
N SER A 447 -19.33 0.92 -5.80
CA SER A 447 -18.55 1.08 -7.04
C SER A 447 -19.39 1.51 -8.25
N GLY A 448 -20.73 1.56 -8.11
CA GLY A 448 -21.64 1.95 -9.18
C GLY A 448 -21.87 0.87 -10.24
N VAL A 449 -21.51 -0.38 -9.96
CA VAL A 449 -21.78 -1.53 -10.85
C VAL A 449 -23.25 -1.93 -10.80
N VAL A 450 -23.88 -1.82 -9.62
CA VAL A 450 -25.33 -2.00 -9.44
C VAL A 450 -25.94 -0.76 -8.82
N ASP A 451 -27.25 -0.58 -9.02
CA ASP A 451 -27.96 0.53 -8.42
C ASP A 451 -27.91 0.46 -6.88
N LYS A 452 -27.55 1.59 -6.28
CA LYS A 452 -27.42 1.72 -4.83
C LYS A 452 -28.77 1.93 -4.16
N ALA A 453 -29.75 2.54 -4.83
CA ALA A 453 -31.07 2.81 -4.23
C ALA A 453 -31.84 1.52 -3.94
N GLY A 454 -31.70 0.50 -4.79
CA GLY A 454 -32.26 -0.84 -4.57
C GLY A 454 -31.49 -1.73 -3.58
N MET A 455 -30.35 -1.30 -3.04
CA MET A 455 -29.49 -2.15 -2.20
C MET A 455 -29.93 -2.16 -0.73
N PRO A 456 -30.25 -3.33 -0.15
CA PRO A 456 -30.56 -3.43 1.27
C PRO A 456 -29.42 -2.89 2.16
N ALA A 457 -29.78 -2.11 3.18
CA ALA A 457 -28.83 -1.42 4.05
C ALA A 457 -27.81 -2.37 4.72
N ILE A 458 -28.21 -3.60 5.03
CA ILE A 458 -27.32 -4.60 5.65
C ILE A 458 -26.07 -4.86 4.82
N TRP A 459 -26.18 -4.92 3.49
CA TRP A 459 -25.04 -5.18 2.62
C TRP A 459 -24.08 -3.99 2.54
N LEU A 460 -24.62 -2.78 2.57
CA LEU A 460 -23.82 -1.55 2.65
C LEU A 460 -23.09 -1.47 3.99
N THR A 461 -23.77 -1.76 5.11
CA THR A 461 -23.15 -1.77 6.45
C THR A 461 -22.06 -2.82 6.59
N LEU A 462 -22.28 -4.02 6.05
CA LEU A 462 -21.27 -5.07 6.00
C LEU A 462 -20.04 -4.65 5.21
N PHE A 463 -20.23 -3.99 4.06
CA PHE A 463 -19.11 -3.46 3.27
C PHE A 463 -18.40 -2.29 3.95
N ASP A 464 -19.14 -1.35 4.55
CA ASP A 464 -18.57 -0.22 5.30
C ASP A 464 -17.69 -0.70 6.47
N SER A 465 -17.92 -1.91 6.99
CA SER A 465 -17.12 -2.56 8.03
C SER A 465 -16.31 -3.76 7.50
N GLY A 466 -16.08 -3.82 6.18
CA GLY A 466 -15.65 -5.02 5.46
C GLY A 466 -14.31 -5.58 5.93
N TRP A 467 -13.35 -4.73 6.31
CA TRP A 467 -12.09 -5.18 6.90
C TRP A 467 -12.32 -6.00 8.17
N PHE A 468 -13.07 -5.43 9.13
CA PHE A 468 -13.30 -6.02 10.44
C PHE A 468 -14.16 -7.28 10.35
N PHE A 469 -15.23 -7.22 9.55
CA PHE A 469 -16.10 -8.37 9.29
C PHE A 469 -15.32 -9.52 8.67
N SER A 470 -14.57 -9.26 7.59
CA SER A 470 -13.83 -10.28 6.86
C SER A 470 -12.76 -10.93 7.74
N LEU A 471 -12.03 -10.12 8.52
CA LEU A 471 -11.02 -10.61 9.46
C LEU A 471 -11.63 -11.54 10.52
N ALA A 472 -12.74 -11.10 11.15
CA ALA A 472 -13.40 -11.88 12.18
C ALA A 472 -14.00 -13.17 11.63
N VAL A 473 -14.78 -13.10 10.55
CA VAL A 473 -15.48 -14.27 9.99
C VAL A 473 -14.51 -15.29 9.43
N ALA A 474 -13.53 -14.86 8.63
CA ALA A 474 -12.55 -15.78 8.07
C ALA A 474 -11.68 -16.40 9.17
N GLY A 475 -11.21 -15.60 10.12
CA GLY A 475 -10.43 -16.08 11.25
C GLY A 475 -11.19 -17.08 12.12
N THR A 476 -12.43 -16.77 12.50
CA THR A 476 -13.26 -17.66 13.32
C THR A 476 -13.58 -18.97 12.60
N TYR A 477 -14.03 -18.92 11.35
CA TYR A 477 -14.30 -20.14 10.59
C TYR A 477 -13.05 -21.01 10.45
N TYR A 478 -11.91 -20.39 10.13
CA TYR A 478 -10.65 -21.12 10.01
C TYR A 478 -10.24 -21.77 11.34
N TYR A 479 -10.35 -21.05 12.47
CA TYR A 479 -10.06 -21.60 13.80
C TYR A 479 -10.89 -22.84 14.14
N LEU A 480 -12.19 -22.80 13.81
CA LEU A 480 -13.13 -23.87 14.12
C LEU A 480 -12.94 -25.12 13.25
N THR A 481 -12.43 -24.94 12.03
CA THR A 481 -12.40 -26.01 11.03
C THR A 481 -11.00 -26.51 10.71
N ALA A 482 -9.95 -25.72 10.97
CA ALA A 482 -8.58 -26.15 10.80
C ALA A 482 -8.26 -27.30 11.75
N LYS A 483 -7.53 -28.30 11.25
CA LYS A 483 -7.02 -29.40 12.08
C LYS A 483 -6.03 -28.83 13.10
N LYS A 484 -6.44 -28.79 14.36
CA LYS A 484 -5.57 -28.39 15.48
C LYS A 484 -4.42 -29.38 15.58
N LYS A 485 -3.20 -28.87 15.70
CA LYS A 485 -1.99 -29.67 15.91
C LYS A 485 -1.45 -29.53 17.34
#